data_AF-A0A7J7J029-F1
#
_entry.id   AF-A0A7J7J029-F1
#
_cell.length_a   1.000
_cell.length_b   1.000
_cell.length_c   1.000
_cell.angle_alpha   90.00
_cell.angle_beta   90.00
_cell.angle_gamma   90.00
#
_symmetry.space_group_name_H-M   'P 1'
#
loop_
_entity.id
_entity.type
_entity.pdbx_description
1 polymer ?
#
loop_
_entity_poly.entity_id
_entity_poly.type
_entity_poly.pdbx_seq_one_letter_code
_entity_poly.pdbx_strand_id
1 'polypeptide(L)'
;MVICTGEGDITASEEVIQPCLQLYPQSALFLFFHGRIEQIKGDIDKALALLLRSVESQSEWRQFHHICYWELMWCYAYKCDWLLAMKYAEKLATENKWSKATYTYLKGSFLSLCGEDEQTESLVKDLYSQVPELIQ
;
A
#
# COMPACT_ATOMS: atom_id res chain seq x y z
N MET A 1 5.49 -10.66 -16.21
CA MET A 1 5.49 -9.55 -15.23
C MET A 1 4.06 -9.07 -15.13
N VAL A 2 3.34 -9.50 -14.09
CA VAL A 2 1.92 -9.16 -13.90
C VAL A 2 1.84 -7.73 -13.38
N ILE A 3 1.76 -6.79 -14.31
CA ILE A 3 1.46 -5.39 -14.03
C ILE A 3 0.22 -5.05 -14.85
N CYS A 4 -0.93 -5.03 -14.15
CA CYS A 4 -2.15 -4.34 -14.55
C CYS A 4 -3.05 -4.93 -15.67
N THR A 5 -2.97 -6.22 -16.00
CA THR A 5 -4.05 -6.89 -16.74
C THR A 5 -4.71 -7.95 -15.86
N GLY A 6 -6.03 -7.87 -15.69
CA GLY A 6 -6.85 -8.81 -14.91
C GLY A 6 -6.92 -10.23 -15.48
N GLU A 7 -6.01 -10.58 -16.39
CA GLU A 7 -5.78 -11.92 -16.95
C GLU A 7 -4.52 -12.55 -16.35
N GLY A 8 -4.17 -12.17 -15.12
CA GLY A 8 -3.03 -12.77 -14.41
C GLY A 8 -3.37 -14.18 -13.95
N ASP A 9 -2.75 -15.19 -14.56
CA ASP A 9 -2.82 -16.56 -14.06
C ASP A 9 -2.13 -16.64 -12.69
N ILE A 10 -2.96 -16.71 -11.64
CA ILE A 10 -2.53 -16.80 -10.25
C ILE A 10 -1.71 -18.09 -10.05
N THR A 11 -2.13 -19.20 -10.65
CA THR A 11 -1.47 -20.49 -10.53
C THR A 11 -0.07 -20.43 -11.14
N ALA A 12 0.06 -19.91 -12.36
CA ALA A 12 1.37 -19.73 -12.98
C ALA A 12 2.27 -18.78 -12.17
N SER A 13 1.70 -17.74 -11.56
CA SER A 13 2.45 -16.79 -10.72
C SER A 13 3.00 -17.45 -9.46
N GLU A 14 2.26 -18.39 -8.87
CA GLU A 14 2.71 -19.17 -7.72
C GLU A 14 3.79 -20.18 -8.07
N GLU A 15 3.64 -20.89 -9.19
CA GLU A 15 4.63 -21.86 -9.65
C GLU A 15 6.00 -21.20 -9.89
N VAL A 16 6.00 -19.97 -10.39
CA VAL A 16 7.24 -19.21 -10.61
C VAL A 16 7.84 -18.70 -9.29
N ILE A 17 7.02 -18.26 -8.34
CA ILE A 17 7.53 -17.60 -7.13
C ILE A 17 8.01 -18.59 -6.07
N GLN A 18 7.43 -19.79 -5.99
CA GLN A 18 7.78 -20.79 -4.97
C GLN A 18 9.26 -21.20 -4.99
N PRO A 19 9.86 -21.57 -6.14
CA PRO A 19 11.29 -21.88 -6.21
C PRO A 19 12.17 -20.68 -5.81
N CYS A 20 11.77 -19.46 -6.19
CA CYS A 20 12.51 -18.24 -5.83
C CYS A 20 12.49 -17.97 -4.32
N LEU A 21 11.35 -18.21 -3.66
CA LEU A 21 11.23 -18.06 -2.20
C LEU A 21 12.02 -19.13 -1.44
N GLN A 22 12.12 -20.35 -1.98
CA GLN A 22 12.97 -21.40 -1.38
C GLN A 22 14.46 -21.04 -1.45
N LEU A 23 14.90 -20.46 -2.58
CA LEU A 23 16.29 -20.04 -2.77
C LEU A 23 16.62 -18.74 -2.02
N TYR A 24 15.67 -17.81 -1.93
CA TYR A 24 15.86 -16.47 -1.35
C TYR A 24 14.70 -16.06 -0.44
N PRO A 25 14.57 -16.70 0.75
CA PRO A 25 13.40 -16.52 1.64
C PRO A 25 13.29 -15.13 2.28
N GLN A 26 14.36 -14.33 2.24
CA GLN A 26 14.41 -12.97 2.77
C GLN A 26 14.51 -11.91 1.67
N SER A 27 14.25 -12.28 0.42
CA SER A 27 14.26 -11.29 -0.68
C SER A 27 13.05 -10.37 -0.58
N ALA A 28 13.29 -9.07 -0.43
CA ALA A 28 12.26 -8.05 -0.40
C ALA A 28 11.32 -8.15 -1.62
N LEU A 29 11.88 -8.36 -2.81
CA LEU A 29 11.13 -8.49 -4.06
C LEU A 29 10.22 -9.72 -4.08
N PHE A 30 10.75 -10.90 -3.74
CA PHE A 30 9.95 -12.12 -3.77
C PHE A 30 8.88 -12.12 -2.68
N LEU A 31 9.18 -11.58 -1.49
CA LEU A 31 8.19 -11.38 -0.44
C LEU A 31 7.08 -10.42 -0.87
N PHE A 32 7.42 -9.32 -1.55
CA PHE A 32 6.45 -8.36 -2.08
C PHE A 32 5.53 -9.00 -3.13
N PHE A 33 6.10 -9.68 -4.14
CA PHE A 33 5.30 -10.34 -5.17
C PHE A 33 4.41 -11.44 -4.60
N HIS A 34 4.88 -12.18 -3.61
CA HIS A 34 4.08 -13.18 -2.91
C HIS A 34 2.92 -12.51 -2.16
N GLY A 35 3.19 -11.42 -1.42
CA GLY A 35 2.14 -10.64 -0.77
C GLY A 35 1.07 -10.13 -1.74
N ARG A 36 1.48 -9.66 -2.93
CA ARG A 36 0.56 -9.25 -3.99
C ARG A 36 -0.31 -10.39 -4.53
N ILE A 37 0.25 -11.58 -4.71
CA ILE A 37 -0.51 -12.76 -5.14
C ILE A 37 -1.60 -13.09 -4.10
N GLU A 38 -1.24 -13.09 -2.81
CA GLU A 38 -2.19 -13.36 -1.72
C GLU A 38 -3.28 -12.27 -1.62
N GLN A 39 -2.91 -11.01 -1.84
CA GLN A 39 -3.87 -9.90 -1.90
C GLN A 39 -4.88 -10.09 -3.04
N ILE A 40 -4.44 -10.53 -4.23
CA ILE A 40 -5.32 -10.82 -5.37
C ILE A 40 -6.20 -12.04 -5.11
N LYS A 41 -5.70 -13.03 -4.37
CA LYS A 41 -6.48 -14.19 -3.91
C LYS A 41 -7.53 -13.84 -2.85
N GLY A 42 -7.40 -12.67 -2.21
CA GLY A 42 -8.27 -12.22 -1.13
C GLY A 42 -7.80 -12.61 0.26
N ASP A 43 -6.63 -13.25 0.42
CA ASP A 43 -6.03 -13.50 1.73
C ASP A 43 -5.23 -12.26 2.19
N ILE A 44 -5.97 -11.26 2.68
CA ILE A 44 -5.41 -9.96 3.05
C ILE A 44 -4.51 -10.07 4.29
N ASP A 45 -4.81 -10.97 5.23
CA ASP A 45 -4.00 -11.16 6.43
C ASP A 45 -2.61 -11.73 6.10
N LYS A 46 -2.56 -12.72 5.20
CA LYS A 46 -1.29 -13.25 4.71
C LYS A 46 -0.55 -12.22 3.85
N ALA A 47 -1.26 -11.45 3.03
CA ALA A 47 -0.66 -10.37 2.25
C ALA A 47 0.02 -9.32 3.15
N LEU A 48 -0.65 -8.87 4.22
CA LEU A 48 -0.09 -7.93 5.20
C LEU A 48 1.20 -8.48 5.83
N ALA A 49 1.17 -9.73 6.31
CA ALA A 49 2.34 -10.36 6.92
C ALA A 49 3.54 -10.44 5.96
N LEU A 50 3.30 -10.77 4.69
CA LEU A 50 4.35 -10.85 3.67
C LEU A 50 4.90 -9.47 3.29
N LEU A 51 4.03 -8.48 3.14
CA LEU A 51 4.42 -7.10 2.79
C LEU A 51 5.20 -6.43 3.93
N LEU A 52 4.81 -6.63 5.19
CA LEU A 52 5.58 -6.15 6.35
C LEU A 52 6.96 -6.79 6.41
N ARG A 53 7.05 -8.11 6.24
CA ARG A 53 8.35 -8.82 6.15
C ARG A 53 9.21 -8.34 4.99
N SER A 54 8.59 -8.00 3.85
CA SER A 54 9.30 -7.41 2.71
C SER A 54 9.93 -6.07 3.07
N VAL A 55 9.21 -5.20 3.80
CA VAL A 55 9.77 -3.93 4.30
C VAL A 55 10.91 -4.17 5.28
N GLU A 56 10.76 -5.12 6.21
CA GLU A 56 11.76 -5.44 7.24
C GLU A 56 13.03 -6.09 6.69
N SER A 57 12.95 -6.78 5.55
CA SER A 57 14.07 -7.50 4.96
C SER A 57 15.23 -6.61 4.47
N GLN A 58 15.01 -5.30 4.33
CA GLN A 58 16.02 -4.36 3.83
C GLN A 58 15.76 -2.92 4.30
N SER A 59 16.81 -2.13 4.52
CA SER A 59 16.72 -0.71 4.92
C SER A 59 17.25 0.29 3.89
N GLU A 60 17.96 -0.19 2.88
CA GLU A 60 18.75 0.65 1.97
C GLU A 60 17.90 1.27 0.85
N TRP A 61 16.94 0.51 0.33
CA TRP A 61 16.13 0.90 -0.82
C TRP A 61 14.78 1.48 -0.40
N ARG A 62 14.79 2.75 0.04
CA ARG A 62 13.60 3.47 0.53
C ARG A 62 12.47 3.56 -0.49
N GLN A 63 12.79 3.70 -1.78
CA GLN A 63 11.76 3.78 -2.84
C GLN A 63 10.95 2.49 -2.95
N PHE A 64 11.59 1.35 -2.69
CA PHE A 64 10.89 0.07 -2.66
C PHE A 64 9.93 -0.01 -1.46
N HIS A 65 10.31 0.52 -0.31
CA HIS A 65 9.40 0.62 0.84
C HIS A 65 8.15 1.42 0.50
N HIS A 66 8.24 2.49 -0.31
CA HIS A 66 7.08 3.26 -0.72
C HIS A 66 6.08 2.44 -1.53
N ILE A 67 6.56 1.52 -2.38
CA ILE A 67 5.70 0.58 -3.11
C ILE A 67 5.04 -0.39 -2.12
N CYS A 68 5.78 -0.90 -1.13
CA CYS A 68 5.19 -1.75 -0.09
C CYS A 68 4.15 -1.00 0.76
N TYR A 69 4.41 0.25 1.14
CA TYR A 69 3.48 1.09 1.90
C TYR A 69 2.20 1.37 1.13
N TRP A 70 2.30 1.56 -0.19
CA TRP A 70 1.13 1.68 -1.06
C TRP A 70 0.25 0.43 -0.99
N GLU A 71 0.83 -0.75 -1.06
CA GLU A 71 0.07 -2.00 -1.00
C GLU A 71 -0.47 -2.30 0.41
N LEU A 72 0.30 -1.99 1.45
CA LEU A 72 -0.14 -2.08 2.85
C LEU A 72 -1.35 -1.17 3.10
N MET A 73 -1.31 0.07 2.61
CA MET A 73 -2.43 1.02 2.69
C MET A 73 -3.73 0.40 2.15
N TRP A 74 -3.68 -0.22 0.96
CA TRP A 74 -4.84 -0.87 0.37
C TRP A 74 -5.28 -2.12 1.14
N CYS A 75 -4.33 -2.93 1.65
CA CYS A 75 -4.67 -4.07 2.50
C CYS A 75 -5.44 -3.64 3.76
N TYR A 76 -5.01 -2.57 4.43
CA TYR A 76 -5.74 -2.02 5.58
C TYR A 76 -7.10 -1.43 5.18
N ALA A 77 -7.18 -0.74 4.04
CA ALA A 77 -8.45 -0.25 3.50
C ALA A 77 -9.44 -1.39 3.21
N TYR A 78 -8.99 -2.52 2.65
CA TYR A 78 -9.83 -3.70 2.43
C TYR A 78 -10.34 -4.33 3.72
N LYS A 79 -9.60 -4.18 4.83
CA LYS A 79 -10.02 -4.60 6.17
C LYS A 79 -10.86 -3.55 6.91
N CYS A 80 -11.19 -2.43 6.26
CA CYS A 80 -11.85 -1.27 6.87
C CYS A 80 -11.06 -0.66 8.06
N ASP A 81 -9.75 -0.87 8.13
CA ASP A 81 -8.87 -0.17 9.07
C ASP A 81 -8.43 1.17 8.47
N TRP A 82 -9.37 2.11 8.47
CA TRP A 82 -9.19 3.42 7.86
C TRP A 82 -8.09 4.23 8.54
N LEU A 83 -7.88 4.04 9.85
CA LEU A 83 -6.85 4.76 10.59
C LEU A 83 -5.45 4.32 10.16
N LEU A 84 -5.19 3.02 10.02
CA LEU A 84 -3.91 2.53 9.51
C LEU A 84 -3.72 2.88 8.03
N ALA A 85 -4.76 2.75 7.21
CA ALA A 85 -4.69 3.17 5.80
C ALA A 85 -4.33 4.66 5.67
N MET A 86 -4.97 5.52 6.46
CA MET A 86 -4.68 6.96 6.53
C MET A 86 -3.22 7.24 6.93
N LYS A 87 -2.69 6.53 7.93
CA LYS A 87 -1.28 6.67 8.35
C LYS A 87 -0.29 6.32 7.23
N TYR A 88 -0.55 5.28 6.44
CA TYR A 88 0.31 4.97 5.29
C TYR A 88 0.17 6.02 4.17
N ALA A 89 -1.04 6.54 3.92
CA ALA A 89 -1.23 7.65 2.98
C ALA A 89 -0.46 8.91 3.41
N GLU A 90 -0.50 9.26 4.70
CA GLU A 90 0.28 10.36 5.28
C GLU A 90 1.79 10.15 5.13
N LYS A 91 2.26 8.93 5.43
CA LYS A 91 3.68 8.57 5.27
C LYS A 91 4.13 8.75 3.81
N LEU A 92 3.32 8.30 2.86
CA LEU A 92 3.59 8.46 1.42
C LEU A 92 3.55 9.93 1.00
N ALA A 93 2.58 10.72 1.47
CA ALA A 93 2.50 12.15 1.18
C ALA A 93 3.72 12.93 1.68
N THR A 94 4.28 12.51 2.82
CA THR A 94 5.44 13.15 3.46
C THR A 94 6.75 12.75 2.81
N GLU A 95 6.95 11.45 2.55
CA GLU A 95 8.23 10.91 2.10
C GLU A 95 8.40 10.89 0.58
N ASN A 96 7.30 10.77 -0.18
CA ASN A 96 7.35 10.69 -1.63
C ASN A 96 7.33 12.10 -2.26
N LYS A 97 8.13 12.27 -3.32
CA LYS A 97 8.16 13.51 -4.11
C LYS A 97 7.11 13.53 -5.21
N TRP A 98 6.59 12.36 -5.60
CA TRP A 98 5.65 12.18 -6.69
C TRP A 98 4.23 12.00 -6.15
N SER A 99 3.22 12.33 -6.95
CA SER A 99 1.81 12.03 -6.66
C SER A 99 1.30 12.54 -5.30
N LYS A 100 1.83 13.67 -4.82
CA LYS A 100 1.43 14.27 -3.53
C LYS A 100 -0.07 14.55 -3.48
N ALA A 101 -0.63 15.07 -4.57
CA ALA A 101 -2.08 15.27 -4.70
C ALA A 101 -2.86 13.98 -4.40
N THR A 102 -2.44 12.85 -4.96
CA THR A 102 -3.06 11.53 -4.74
C THR A 102 -2.98 11.10 -3.28
N TYR A 103 -1.80 11.19 -2.65
CA TYR A 103 -1.64 10.75 -1.26
C TYR A 103 -2.40 11.66 -0.28
N THR A 104 -2.39 12.96 -0.49
CA THR A 104 -3.18 13.93 0.30
C THR A 104 -4.68 13.68 0.14
N TYR A 105 -5.14 13.41 -1.08
CA TYR A 105 -6.53 13.05 -1.34
C TYR A 105 -6.91 11.77 -0.61
N LEU A 106 -6.11 10.70 -0.74
CA LEU A 106 -6.36 9.42 -0.06
C LEU A 106 -6.34 9.57 1.47
N LYS A 107 -5.43 10.37 2.01
CA LYS A 107 -5.40 10.71 3.44
C LYS A 107 -6.74 11.33 3.89
N GLY A 108 -7.24 12.32 3.14
CA GLY A 108 -8.55 12.93 3.39
C GLY A 108 -9.71 11.93 3.28
N SER A 109 -9.69 11.07 2.26
CA SER A 109 -10.71 10.05 2.05
C SER A 109 -10.77 9.05 3.21
N PHE A 110 -9.62 8.48 3.62
CA PHE A 110 -9.59 7.55 4.75
C PHE A 110 -9.96 8.23 6.06
N LEU A 111 -9.50 9.47 6.28
CA LEU A 111 -9.86 10.22 7.49
C LEU A 111 -11.37 10.47 7.57
N SER A 112 -12.03 10.77 6.46
CA SER A 112 -13.49 10.96 6.42
C SER A 112 -14.28 9.70 6.77
N LEU A 113 -13.67 8.52 6.61
CA LEU A 113 -14.27 7.23 6.97
C LEU A 113 -14.01 6.83 8.44
N CYS A 114 -13.17 7.55 9.17
CA CYS A 114 -12.88 7.28 10.59
C CYS A 114 -13.98 7.80 11.54
N GLY A 115 -14.72 8.84 11.15
CA GLY A 115 -15.76 9.45 11.99
C GLY A 115 -16.28 10.78 11.45
N GLU A 116 -17.40 11.24 12.01
CA GLU A 116 -18.16 12.43 11.59
C GLU A 116 -18.12 13.56 12.64
N ASP A 117 -17.01 13.73 13.35
CA ASP A 117 -16.87 14.86 14.26
C ASP A 117 -16.46 16.14 13.52
N GLU A 118 -16.85 17.29 14.08
CA GLU A 118 -16.64 18.60 13.47
C GLU A 118 -15.14 18.91 13.23
N GLN A 119 -14.25 18.38 14.06
CA GLN A 119 -12.80 18.56 13.90
C GLN A 119 -12.28 17.75 12.72
N THR A 120 -12.72 16.50 12.59
CA THR A 120 -12.42 15.64 11.45
C THR A 120 -12.93 16.24 10.15
N GLU A 121 -14.16 16.73 10.12
CA GLU A 121 -14.70 17.40 8.92
C GLU A 121 -13.90 18.63 8.50
N SER A 122 -13.51 19.48 9.46
CA SER A 122 -12.67 20.65 9.17
C SER A 122 -11.33 20.23 8.57
N LEU A 123 -10.68 19.22 9.17
CA LEU A 123 -9.38 18.74 8.71
C LEU A 123 -9.48 18.10 7.31
N VAL A 124 -10.54 17.35 7.03
CA VAL A 124 -10.79 16.76 5.70
C VAL A 124 -10.98 17.86 4.64
N LYS A 125 -11.74 18.92 4.95
CA LYS A 125 -11.92 20.08 4.06
C LYS A 125 -10.58 20.78 3.79
N ASP A 126 -9.76 20.97 4.82
CA ASP A 126 -8.43 21.57 4.70
C ASP A 126 -7.47 20.70 3.88
N LEU A 127 -7.57 19.38 3.99
CA LEU A 127 -6.78 18.46 3.16
C LEU A 127 -7.18 18.54 1.68
N TYR A 128 -8.49 18.55 1.39
CA TYR A 128 -8.98 18.62 0.02
C TYR A 128 -8.71 19.97 -0.65
N SER A 129 -8.71 21.08 0.10
CA SER A 129 -8.38 22.40 -0.45
C SER A 129 -6.92 22.50 -0.91
N GLN A 130 -6.01 21.72 -0.32
CA GLN A 130 -4.59 21.65 -0.71
C GLN A 130 -4.34 20.80 -1.97
N VAL A 131 -5.23 19.87 -2.30
CA VAL A 131 -5.02 18.91 -3.42
C VAL A 131 -4.75 19.61 -4.76
N PRO A 132 -5.49 20.65 -5.19
CA PRO A 132 -5.24 21.34 -6.45
C PRO A 132 -3.85 21.96 -6.56
N GLU A 133 -3.29 22.43 -5.46
CA GLU A 133 -1.95 23.06 -5.42
C GLU A 133 -0.81 22.04 -5.56
N LEU A 134 -1.11 20.76 -5.32
CA LEU A 134 -0.16 19.65 -5.36
C LEU A 134 -0.13 18.93 -6.72
N ILE A 135 -0.98 19.35 -7.67
CA ILE A 135 -0.98 18.84 -9.04
C ILE A 135 0.18 19.52 -9.79
N GLN A 136 1.33 18.84 -9.85
CA GLN A 136 2.53 19.27 -10.58
C GLN A 136 2.76 18.39 -11.80
#